data_AF-A0A4D4LBM5-F1
#
_entry.id   AF-A0A4D4LBM5-F1
#
_cell.length_a   1.000
_cell.length_b   1.000
_cell.length_c   1.000
_cell.angle_alpha   90.00
_cell.angle_beta   90.00
_cell.angle_gamma   90.00
#
_symmetry.space_group_name_H-M   'P 1'
#
loop_
_entity.id
_entity.type
_entity.pdbx_description
1 polymer ?
#
loop_
_entity_poly.entity_id
_entity_poly.type
_entity_poly.pdbx_seq_one_letter_code
_entity_poly.pdbx_strand_id
1 'polypeptide(L)'
;MAIEESTEAVATTDATDTVADTVETIAGAVTYPVAPGYQVRVRSGPGTNYPIVKVLPYDSRVPIRCQRHGQKVSGPYGTSDIWDNIAPGQYVSDAYVKTGSDGFVTAPCG
;
A
#
# COMPACT_ATOMS: atom_id res chain seq x y z
N MET A 1 33.69 4.53 -54.93
CA MET A 1 32.21 4.49 -54.95
C MET A 1 31.74 5.23 -53.72
N ALA A 2 30.91 6.25 -53.87
CA ALA A 2 30.40 7.06 -52.77
C ALA A 2 28.96 7.49 -53.10
N ILE A 3 28.09 7.25 -52.13
CA ILE A 3 26.75 7.81 -51.85
C ILE A 3 26.61 7.62 -50.32
N GLU A 4 26.23 8.58 -49.47
CA GLU A 4 25.19 9.63 -49.52
C GLU A 4 23.75 9.06 -49.41
N GLU A 5 22.84 9.58 -48.59
CA GLU A 5 22.96 10.71 -47.63
C GLU A 5 23.40 10.22 -46.21
N SER A 6 22.65 10.15 -45.09
CA SER A 6 21.23 10.43 -44.79
C SER A 6 21.00 11.07 -43.40
N THR A 7 20.05 12.00 -43.34
CA THR A 7 19.47 12.70 -42.17
C THR A 7 18.54 11.76 -41.34
N GLU A 8 18.11 12.00 -40.10
CA GLU A 8 17.52 13.24 -39.56
C GLU A 8 17.86 13.51 -38.08
N ALA A 9 18.05 14.79 -37.74
CA ALA A 9 18.23 15.27 -36.38
C ALA A 9 17.10 16.23 -35.99
N VAL A 10 16.45 15.98 -34.85
CA VAL A 10 15.49 16.91 -34.24
C VAL A 10 16.00 17.29 -32.85
N ALA A 11 16.44 18.54 -32.70
CA ALA A 11 16.78 19.16 -31.43
C ALA A 11 15.77 20.30 -31.15
N THR A 12 14.80 20.03 -30.27
CA THR A 12 13.72 20.93 -29.86
C THR A 12 12.96 20.25 -28.72
N THR A 13 12.64 20.87 -27.59
CA THR A 13 13.02 22.20 -27.06
C THR A 13 13.03 22.13 -25.54
N ASP A 14 13.75 23.06 -24.89
CA ASP A 14 13.65 23.29 -23.45
C ASP A 14 12.20 23.65 -23.07
N ALA A 15 11.47 22.67 -22.55
CA ALA A 15 10.17 22.87 -21.95
C ALA A 15 10.39 22.99 -20.43
N THR A 16 10.40 24.22 -19.93
CA THR A 16 10.40 24.50 -18.49
C THR A 16 9.11 23.95 -17.89
N ASP A 17 9.15 22.70 -17.41
CA ASP A 17 8.04 22.04 -16.75
C ASP A 17 7.83 22.64 -15.35
N THR A 18 7.35 23.87 -15.33
CA THR A 18 6.77 24.50 -14.14
C THR A 18 5.36 23.92 -13.94
N VAL A 19 5.26 22.59 -13.87
CA VAL A 19 4.27 21.98 -12.99
C VAL A 19 4.63 22.51 -11.61
N ALA A 20 3.81 23.42 -11.11
CA ALA A 20 3.94 23.87 -9.74
C ALA A 20 3.86 22.61 -8.87
N ASP A 21 4.93 22.33 -8.13
CA ASP A 21 4.96 21.31 -7.08
C ASP A 21 3.95 21.74 -6.02
N THR A 22 2.70 21.38 -6.31
CA THR A 22 1.60 21.47 -5.39
C THR A 22 1.92 20.39 -4.39
N VAL A 23 2.57 20.82 -3.31
CA VAL A 23 2.71 20.05 -2.08
C VAL A 23 1.31 19.88 -1.51
N GLU A 24 0.49 19.06 -2.19
CA GLU A 24 -0.46 18.21 -1.49
C GLU A 24 0.34 17.58 -0.34
N THR A 25 -0.19 17.70 0.87
CA THR A 25 0.42 17.04 2.02
C THR A 25 0.36 15.55 1.77
N ILE A 26 1.42 15.00 1.17
CA ILE A 26 1.72 13.57 1.12
C ILE A 26 1.95 13.12 2.55
N ALA A 27 0.83 12.92 3.26
CA ALA A 27 0.77 12.47 4.63
C ALA A 27 1.55 11.16 4.70
N GLY A 28 2.81 11.27 5.16
CA GLY A 28 3.86 10.29 4.87
C GLY A 28 3.41 8.91 5.30
N ALA A 29 3.05 8.08 4.30
CA ALA A 29 2.10 6.99 4.50
C ALA A 29 2.56 6.11 5.66
N VAL A 30 1.84 6.19 6.79
CA VAL A 30 2.35 5.64 8.05
C VAL A 30 2.48 4.13 7.90
N THR A 31 3.73 3.66 7.80
CA THR A 31 4.01 2.25 7.61
C THR A 31 4.15 1.58 8.95
N TYR A 32 3.30 0.59 9.20
CA TYR A 32 3.33 -0.21 10.41
C TYR A 32 4.03 -1.54 10.11
N PRO A 33 4.93 -2.03 10.98
CA PRO A 33 5.57 -3.32 10.78
C PRO A 33 4.55 -4.43 11.02
N VAL A 34 4.61 -5.50 10.22
CA VAL A 34 3.87 -6.73 10.50
C VAL A 34 4.51 -7.48 11.67
N ALA A 35 3.80 -8.46 12.21
CA ALA A 35 4.34 -9.32 13.26
C ALA A 35 5.63 -10.03 12.81
N PRO A 36 6.74 -9.92 13.57
CA PRO A 36 8.02 -10.49 13.19
C PRO A 36 7.94 -12.01 13.10
N GLY A 37 8.55 -12.60 12.07
CA GLY A 37 8.48 -14.04 11.83
C GLY A 37 7.13 -14.58 11.31
N TYR A 38 6.13 -13.72 11.02
CA TYR A 38 4.86 -14.14 10.39
C TYR A 38 4.76 -13.67 8.92
N GLN A 39 4.31 -14.57 8.04
CA GLN A 39 3.88 -14.22 6.68
C GLN A 39 2.41 -13.79 6.68
N VAL A 40 2.18 -12.49 6.48
CA VAL A 40 0.84 -11.92 6.54
C VAL A 40 0.14 -12.01 5.17
N ARG A 41 -1.09 -12.52 5.17
CA ARG A 41 -1.86 -12.83 3.96
C ARG A 41 -2.83 -11.69 3.64
N VAL A 42 -2.55 -10.96 2.56
CA VAL A 42 -3.41 -9.90 2.03
C VAL A 42 -4.58 -10.52 1.28
N ARG A 43 -5.80 -10.03 1.52
CA ARG A 43 -7.05 -10.55 0.94
C ARG A 43 -7.77 -9.50 0.12
N SER A 44 -8.66 -9.93 -0.77
CA SER A 44 -9.44 -9.01 -1.62
C SER A 44 -10.51 -8.19 -0.86
N GLY A 45 -10.81 -8.56 0.39
CA GLY A 45 -11.82 -7.92 1.22
C GLY A 45 -11.66 -8.22 2.72
N PRO A 46 -12.50 -7.60 3.57
CA PRO A 46 -12.35 -7.59 5.03
C PRO A 46 -12.88 -8.87 5.71
N GLY A 47 -12.25 -10.01 5.44
CA GLY A 47 -12.63 -11.29 6.05
C GLY A 47 -11.83 -12.48 5.54
N THR A 48 -11.78 -13.59 6.29
CA THR A 48 -11.01 -14.78 5.84
C THR A 48 -11.70 -15.58 4.74
N ASN A 49 -12.97 -15.25 4.44
CA ASN A 49 -13.71 -15.79 3.31
C ASN A 49 -13.28 -15.19 1.95
N TYR A 50 -12.61 -14.03 1.96
CA TYR A 50 -12.08 -13.42 0.74
C TYR A 50 -10.77 -14.10 0.30
N PRO A 51 -10.57 -14.31 -1.02
CA PRO A 51 -9.35 -14.93 -1.55
C PRO A 51 -8.10 -14.11 -1.18
N ILE A 52 -6.99 -14.82 -1.03
CA ILE A 52 -5.67 -14.24 -0.78
C ILE A 52 -5.15 -13.70 -2.12
N VAL A 53 -4.90 -12.40 -2.19
CA VAL A 53 -4.42 -11.71 -3.40
C VAL A 53 -2.90 -11.49 -3.40
N LYS A 54 -2.28 -11.48 -2.22
CA LYS A 54 -0.84 -11.31 -2.03
C LYS A 54 -0.42 -11.89 -0.68
N VAL A 55 0.82 -12.32 -0.56
CA VAL A 55 1.45 -12.64 0.74
C VAL A 55 2.58 -11.64 0.96
N LEU A 56 2.67 -11.10 2.15
CA LEU A 56 3.75 -10.21 2.58
C LEU A 56 4.90 -11.08 3.12
N PRO A 57 6.16 -10.81 2.73
CA PRO A 57 7.31 -11.48 3.34
C PRO A 57 7.41 -11.15 4.84
N TYR A 58 8.17 -11.97 5.56
CA TYR A 58 8.48 -11.76 6.97
C TYR A 58 8.99 -10.32 7.23
N ASP A 59 8.60 -9.75 8.36
CA ASP A 59 9.08 -8.45 8.85
C ASP A 59 8.84 -7.26 7.89
N SER A 60 7.89 -7.44 6.96
CA SER A 60 7.35 -6.38 6.09
C SER A 60 6.84 -5.17 6.86
N ARG A 61 6.79 -4.02 6.19
CA ARG A 61 6.00 -2.86 6.62
C ARG A 61 4.86 -2.62 5.65
N VAL A 62 3.69 -2.27 6.16
CA VAL A 62 2.50 -1.94 5.35
C VAL A 62 2.06 -0.50 5.61
N PRO A 63 1.83 0.32 4.57
CA PRO A 63 1.08 1.57 4.72
C PRO A 63 -0.39 1.23 4.96
N ILE A 64 -1.05 1.90 5.90
CA ILE A 64 -2.50 1.77 6.10
C ILE A 64 -3.16 3.03 5.53
N ARG A 65 -3.97 2.89 4.47
CA ARG A 65 -4.63 4.01 3.78
C ARG A 65 -5.95 4.39 4.46
N CYS A 66 -6.75 3.38 4.78
CA CYS A 66 -7.96 3.45 5.57
C CYS A 66 -8.19 2.09 6.23
N GLN A 67 -9.09 2.01 7.21
CA GLN A 67 -9.44 0.75 7.88
C GLN A 67 -10.94 0.44 7.78
N ARG A 68 -11.36 -0.80 8.00
CA ARG A 68 -12.79 -1.10 8.16
C ARG A 68 -13.04 -2.27 9.08
N HIS A 69 -14.20 -2.28 9.74
CA HIS A 69 -14.72 -3.49 10.39
C HIS A 69 -14.97 -4.58 9.34
N GLY A 70 -14.76 -5.82 9.75
CA GLY A 70 -14.98 -7.02 8.96
C GLY A 70 -15.12 -8.26 9.85
N GLN A 71 -14.66 -9.39 9.35
CA GLN A 71 -14.63 -10.61 10.15
C GLN A 71 -13.55 -10.52 11.25
N LYS A 72 -13.86 -10.92 12.50
CA LYS A 72 -12.84 -11.12 13.54
C LYS A 72 -11.80 -12.17 13.11
N VAL A 73 -10.54 -11.87 13.39
CA VAL A 73 -9.38 -12.75 13.20
C VAL A 73 -8.53 -12.71 14.46
N SER A 74 -8.07 -13.88 14.90
CA SER A 74 -7.09 -13.99 15.99
C SER A 74 -5.68 -14.12 15.41
N GLY A 75 -4.73 -13.37 15.96
CA GLY A 75 -3.37 -13.24 15.48
C GLY A 75 -2.39 -12.92 16.61
N PRO A 76 -1.10 -12.70 16.31
CA PRO A 76 -0.04 -12.52 17.31
C PRO A 76 -0.20 -11.27 18.18
N TYR A 77 -1.00 -10.28 17.78
CA TYR A 77 -1.28 -9.08 18.60
C TYR A 77 -2.63 -9.13 19.34
N GLY A 78 -3.46 -10.15 19.13
CA GLY A 78 -4.77 -10.26 19.78
C GLY A 78 -5.86 -10.74 18.83
N THR A 79 -7.11 -10.33 19.06
CA THR A 79 -8.24 -10.68 18.19
C THR A 79 -8.97 -9.42 17.73
N SER A 80 -8.78 -9.06 16.46
CA SER A 80 -9.28 -7.84 15.85
C SER A 80 -10.26 -8.13 14.72
N ASP A 81 -11.31 -7.33 14.59
CA ASP A 81 -12.17 -7.23 13.39
C ASP A 81 -11.78 -6.07 12.47
N ILE A 82 -10.68 -5.39 12.76
CA ILE A 82 -10.19 -4.29 11.94
C ILE A 82 -9.38 -4.86 10.76
N TRP A 83 -9.69 -4.34 9.57
CA TRP A 83 -9.03 -4.68 8.32
C TRP A 83 -8.41 -3.44 7.68
N ASP A 84 -7.10 -3.44 7.60
CA ASP A 84 -6.25 -2.41 7.03
C ASP A 84 -6.31 -2.45 5.50
N ASN A 85 -6.79 -1.40 4.84
CA ASN A 85 -6.60 -1.25 3.41
C ASN A 85 -5.18 -0.77 3.12
N ILE A 86 -4.35 -1.65 2.58
CA ILE A 86 -2.96 -1.32 2.22
C ILE A 86 -2.85 -0.81 0.78
N ALA A 87 -3.80 -1.19 -0.08
CA ALA A 87 -3.95 -0.77 -1.47
C ALA A 87 -5.38 -1.09 -1.98
N PRO A 88 -5.81 -0.56 -3.14
CA PRO A 88 -7.12 -0.90 -3.72
C PRO A 88 -7.30 -2.42 -3.84
N GLY A 89 -8.41 -2.95 -3.30
CA GLY A 89 -8.70 -4.38 -3.27
C GLY A 89 -7.69 -5.23 -2.49
N GLN A 90 -6.90 -4.65 -1.58
CA GLN A 90 -5.89 -5.33 -0.77
C GLN A 90 -6.05 -4.97 0.70
N TYR A 91 -6.53 -5.94 1.49
CA TYR A 91 -6.80 -5.81 2.91
C TYR A 91 -5.93 -6.77 3.74
N VAL A 92 -5.41 -6.27 4.85
CA VAL A 92 -4.71 -7.04 5.89
C VAL A 92 -5.56 -7.01 7.17
N SER A 93 -5.39 -7.96 8.09
CA SER A 93 -6.02 -7.88 9.41
C SER A 93 -5.03 -7.29 10.42
N ASP A 94 -5.49 -6.27 11.15
CA ASP A 94 -4.73 -5.53 12.16
C ASP A 94 -4.17 -6.45 13.28
N ALA A 95 -4.81 -7.60 13.54
CA ALA A 95 -4.30 -8.63 14.45
C ALA A 95 -2.88 -9.18 14.10
N TYR A 96 -2.36 -8.87 12.90
CA TYR A 96 -1.00 -9.19 12.43
C TYR A 96 -0.12 -7.95 12.17
N VAL A 97 -0.62 -6.73 12.39
CA VAL A 97 0.07 -5.46 12.13
C VAL A 97 0.30 -4.75 13.45
N LYS A 98 1.51 -4.23 13.70
CA LYS A 98 1.80 -3.51 14.95
C LYS A 98 1.36 -2.04 14.84
N THR A 99 0.05 -1.84 14.75
CA THR A 99 -0.64 -0.55 14.80
C THR A 99 -0.41 0.17 16.14
N GLY A 100 -0.41 -0.60 17.23
CA GLY A 100 -0.18 -0.10 18.59
C GLY A 100 -1.47 0.27 19.33
N SER A 101 -2.64 -0.05 18.79
CA SER A 101 -3.96 0.18 19.39
C SER A 101 -4.94 -0.88 18.88
N ASP A 102 -5.77 -1.46 19.74
CA ASP A 102 -6.84 -2.40 19.37
C ASP A 102 -8.05 -1.71 18.70
N GLY A 103 -7.80 -0.62 17.96
CA GLY A 103 -8.77 0.37 17.52
C GLY A 103 -8.24 1.20 16.36
N PHE A 104 -9.12 1.93 15.67
CA PHE A 104 -8.77 2.62 14.44
C PHE A 104 -7.63 3.66 14.58
N VAL A 105 -6.43 3.32 14.10
CA VAL A 105 -5.27 4.24 14.01
C VAL A 105 -5.33 5.26 12.86
N THR A 106 -6.26 5.09 11.92
CA THR A 106 -6.54 5.99 10.78
C THR A 106 -8.04 5.92 10.43
N ALA A 107 -8.51 6.86 9.60
CA ALA A 107 -9.92 6.99 9.24
C ALA A 107 -10.53 5.69 8.65
N PRO A 108 -11.83 5.45 8.88
CA PRO A 108 -12.53 4.33 8.26
C PRO A 108 -12.64 4.52 6.74
N CYS A 109 -12.61 3.43 5.99
CA CYS A 109 -12.89 3.41 4.56
C CYS A 109 -14.38 3.72 4.31
N GLY A 110 -14.67 4.82 3.61
CA GLY A 110 -15.98 5.19 3.08
C GLY A 110 -16.03 5.03 1.57
#